data_AF-A0A950HKY8-F1
#
_entry.id   AF-A0A950HKY8-F1
#
_cell.length_a   1.000
_cell.length_b   1.000
_cell.length_c   1.000
_cell.angle_alpha   90.00
_cell.angle_beta   90.00
_cell.angle_gamma   90.00
#
_symmetry.space_group_name_H-M   'P 1'
#
loop_
_entity.id
_entity.type
_entity.pdbx_description
1 polymer ?
#
loop_
_entity_poly.entity_id
_entity_poly.type
_entity_poly.pdbx_seq_one_letter_code
_entity_poly.pdbx_strand_id
1 'polypeptide(L)'
;MTTPFHENLAKAKRTAYHLEQRDGWALDSAKYRASFEAFMAVHAPDADADGEFWSGWTSTVREAVARGVEFRRLRIVSEPLSDYILWEHAITAANVAAGERVRWLSRSKCVDLTRGAR
;
A
#
# COMPACT_ATOMS: atom_id res chain seq x y z
N MET A 1 0.29 5.60 -19.89
CA MET A 1 0.02 6.93 -19.30
C MET A 1 0.45 6.88 -17.85
N THR A 2 1.27 7.83 -17.40
CA THR A 2 1.67 7.95 -16.00
C THR A 2 0.48 8.48 -15.20
N THR A 3 0.21 7.91 -14.02
CA THR A 3 -0.91 8.35 -13.18
C THR A 3 -0.55 9.69 -12.51
N PRO A 4 -1.53 10.55 -12.18
CA PRO A 4 -1.27 11.78 -11.42
C PRO A 4 -0.52 11.53 -10.10
N PHE A 5 -0.73 10.36 -9.49
CA PHE A 5 0.02 9.93 -8.31
C PHE A 5 1.53 9.83 -8.58
N HIS A 6 1.94 9.10 -9.62
CA HIS A 6 3.35 8.93 -9.97
C HIS A 6 4.01 10.27 -10.32
N GLU A 7 3.31 11.16 -11.03
CA GLU A 7 3.83 12.49 -11.37
C GLU A 7 4.06 13.36 -10.13
N ASN A 8 3.13 13.33 -9.17
CA ASN A 8 3.26 14.07 -7.92
C ASN A 8 4.38 13.50 -7.04
N LEU A 9 4.51 12.18 -6.97
CA LEU A 9 5.58 11.52 -6.23
C LEU A 9 6.96 11.83 -6.82
N ALA A 10 7.09 11.89 -8.15
CA ALA A 10 8.33 12.30 -8.82
C ALA A 10 8.78 13.72 -8.43
N LYS A 11 7.82 14.61 -8.12
CA LYS A 11 8.08 16.01 -7.72
C LYS A 11 8.23 16.19 -6.21
N ALA A 12 7.84 15.22 -5.38
CA ALA A 12 7.94 15.30 -3.93
C ALA A 12 9.38 15.55 -3.47
N LYS A 13 9.54 16.39 -2.44
CA LYS A 13 10.85 16.86 -1.96
C LYS A 13 11.20 16.44 -0.54
N ARG A 14 10.21 16.14 0.31
CA ARG A 14 10.43 15.85 1.74
C ARG A 14 9.69 14.63 2.21
N THR A 15 8.37 14.59 1.97
CA THR A 15 7.52 13.51 2.45
C THR A 15 6.41 13.25 1.43
N ALA A 16 6.06 11.98 1.26
CA ALA A 16 4.88 11.54 0.52
C ALA A 16 4.00 10.70 1.44
N TYR A 17 2.71 10.99 1.47
CA TYR A 17 1.73 10.22 2.23
C TYR A 17 0.84 9.45 1.27
N HIS A 18 0.76 8.13 1.47
CA HIS A 18 -0.18 7.26 0.77
C HIS A 18 -1.21 6.73 1.75
N LEU A 19 -2.44 7.23 1.64
CA LEU A 19 -3.55 6.86 2.51
C LEU A 19 -4.48 5.89 1.79
N GLU A 20 -4.69 4.72 2.36
CA GLU A 20 -5.62 3.71 1.86
C GLU A 20 -6.67 3.44 2.94
N GLN A 21 -7.94 3.49 2.56
CA GLN A 21 -9.08 3.39 3.49
C GLN A 21 -10.12 2.38 3.06
N ARG A 22 -9.91 1.68 1.94
CA ARG A 22 -10.88 0.70 1.42
C ARG A 22 -10.50 -0.67 1.94
N ASP A 23 -11.49 -1.44 2.39
CA ASP A 23 -11.29 -2.80 2.88
C ASP A 23 -11.28 -3.84 1.73
N GLY A 24 -11.27 -3.38 0.48
CA GLY A 24 -11.36 -4.19 -0.72
C GLY A 24 -11.37 -3.34 -1.98
N TRP A 25 -10.84 -3.93 -3.06
CA TRP A 25 -10.96 -3.40 -4.42
C TRP A 25 -11.47 -4.49 -5.35
N ALA A 26 -12.03 -4.08 -6.49
CA ALA A 26 -12.22 -5.00 -7.59
C ALA A 26 -10.84 -5.45 -8.09
N LEU A 27 -10.59 -6.76 -8.10
CA LEU A 27 -9.35 -7.36 -8.58
C LEU A 27 -9.37 -7.47 -10.11
N ASP A 28 -9.55 -6.34 -10.80
CA ASP A 28 -9.73 -6.29 -12.26
C ASP A 28 -8.42 -6.58 -13.01
N SER A 29 -7.29 -6.31 -12.36
CA SER A 29 -5.97 -6.64 -12.89
C SER A 29 -5.65 -8.12 -12.71
N ALA A 30 -5.27 -8.80 -13.79
CA ALA A 30 -4.85 -10.20 -13.74
C ALA A 30 -3.70 -10.44 -12.75
N LYS A 31 -2.73 -9.51 -12.65
CA LYS A 31 -1.62 -9.65 -11.71
C LYS A 31 -2.06 -9.61 -10.24
N TYR A 32 -2.96 -8.70 -9.88
CA TYR A 32 -3.47 -8.58 -8.50
C TYR A 32 -4.37 -9.74 -8.14
N ARG A 33 -5.19 -10.21 -9.09
CA ARG A 33 -6.03 -11.38 -8.91
C ARG A 33 -5.21 -12.65 -8.66
N ALA A 34 -4.19 -12.91 -9.48
CA ALA A 34 -3.34 -14.09 -9.31
C ALA A 34 -2.61 -14.09 -7.94
N SER A 35 -2.07 -12.96 -7.52
CA SER A 35 -1.43 -12.82 -6.19
C SER A 35 -2.43 -13.05 -5.06
N PHE A 36 -3.64 -12.51 -5.17
CA PHE A 36 -4.70 -12.71 -4.18
C PHE A 36 -5.15 -14.17 -4.11
N GLU A 37 -5.40 -14.82 -5.26
CA GLU A 37 -5.80 -16.23 -5.34
C GLU A 37 -4.73 -17.16 -4.75
N ALA A 38 -3.44 -16.92 -5.02
CA ALA A 38 -2.34 -17.67 -4.43
C ALA A 38 -2.30 -17.54 -2.90
N PHE A 39 -2.53 -16.33 -2.38
CA PHE A 39 -2.64 -16.10 -0.94
C PHE A 39 -3.84 -16.83 -0.33
N MET A 40 -5.00 -16.81 -0.99
CA MET A 40 -6.19 -17.51 -0.50
C MET A 40 -6.04 -19.04 -0.53
N ALA A 41 -5.30 -19.58 -1.50
CA ALA A 41 -5.12 -21.01 -1.65
C ALA A 41 -4.13 -21.60 -0.62
N VAL A 42 -2.99 -20.94 -0.40
CA VAL A 42 -1.87 -21.51 0.36
C VAL A 42 -1.15 -20.51 1.28
N HIS A 43 -1.72 -19.32 1.49
CA HIS A 43 -1.10 -18.24 2.26
C HIS A 43 0.32 -17.89 1.81
N ALA A 44 0.57 -17.94 0.49
CA ALA A 44 1.84 -17.56 -0.13
C ALA A 44 1.73 -16.16 -0.77
N PRO A 45 1.97 -15.07 -0.02
CA PRO A 45 1.98 -13.73 -0.59
C PRO A 45 3.18 -13.55 -1.52
N ASP A 46 2.96 -12.92 -2.67
CA ASP A 46 4.06 -12.34 -3.45
C ASP A 46 4.55 -11.07 -2.72
N ALA A 47 5.58 -11.22 -1.90
CA ALA A 47 6.16 -10.16 -1.09
C ALA A 47 7.63 -9.86 -1.45
N ASP A 48 8.09 -10.35 -2.61
CA ASP A 48 9.41 -10.06 -3.14
C ASP A 48 9.42 -8.67 -3.79
N ALA A 49 10.08 -7.69 -3.15
CA ALA A 49 10.14 -6.33 -3.67
C ALA A 49 10.85 -6.19 -5.03
N ASP A 50 11.64 -7.19 -5.42
CA ASP A 50 12.34 -7.27 -6.70
C ASP A 50 11.60 -8.14 -7.74
N GLY A 51 10.51 -8.79 -7.32
CA GLY A 51 9.66 -9.63 -8.17
C GLY A 51 8.88 -8.85 -9.23
N GLU A 52 8.48 -9.55 -10.30
CA GLU A 52 7.80 -8.95 -11.46
C GLU A 52 6.53 -8.19 -11.05
N PHE A 53 5.73 -8.76 -10.15
CA PHE A 53 4.49 -8.16 -9.62
C PHE A 53 4.72 -6.75 -9.05
N TRP A 54 5.87 -6.55 -8.40
CA TRP A 54 6.25 -5.37 -7.62
C TRP A 54 7.06 -4.34 -8.41
N SER A 55 7.81 -4.79 -9.43
CA SER A 55 8.79 -4.01 -10.20
C SER A 55 8.38 -2.56 -10.52
N GLY A 56 7.15 -2.32 -10.95
CA GLY A 56 6.66 -0.97 -11.24
C GLY A 56 6.47 -0.09 -9.98
N TRP A 57 5.87 -0.64 -8.93
CA TRP A 57 5.58 0.10 -7.70
C TRP A 57 6.85 0.34 -6.88
N THR A 58 7.63 -0.72 -6.63
CA THR A 58 8.82 -0.64 -5.77
C THR A 58 9.91 0.22 -6.40
N SER A 59 10.07 0.19 -7.73
CA SER A 59 10.96 1.11 -8.44
C SER A 59 10.60 2.58 -8.18
N THR A 60 9.32 2.93 -8.36
CA THR A 60 8.83 4.30 -8.13
C THR A 60 9.08 4.78 -6.70
N VAL A 61 8.83 3.92 -5.70
CA VAL A 61 9.09 4.24 -4.29
C VAL A 61 10.58 4.40 -4.03
N ARG A 62 11.41 3.45 -4.50
CA ARG A 62 12.87 3.48 -4.31
C ARG A 62 13.49 4.73 -4.91
N GLU A 63 13.04 5.17 -6.07
CA GLU A 63 13.47 6.43 -6.67
C GLU A 63 13.15 7.64 -5.77
N ALA A 64 11.97 7.69 -5.17
CA ALA A 64 11.60 8.77 -4.25
C ALA A 64 12.45 8.74 -2.97
N VAL A 65 12.63 7.56 -2.39
CA VAL A 65 13.45 7.35 -1.18
C VAL A 65 14.91 7.72 -1.45
N ALA A 66 15.47 7.34 -2.60
CA ALA A 66 16.83 7.69 -3.00
C ALA A 66 17.06 9.22 -3.12
N ARG A 67 16.01 9.99 -3.45
CA ARG A 67 16.05 11.46 -3.43
C ARG A 67 15.89 12.07 -2.02
N GLY A 68 15.77 11.25 -0.97
CA GLY A 68 15.57 11.69 0.41
C GLY A 68 14.11 11.94 0.79
N VAL A 69 13.13 11.49 -0.01
CA VAL A 69 11.71 11.60 0.35
C VAL A 69 11.35 10.52 1.36
N GLU A 70 10.78 10.92 2.49
CA GLU A 70 10.17 9.98 3.43
C GLU A 70 8.81 9.51 2.89
N PHE A 71 8.71 8.25 2.49
CA PHE A 71 7.46 7.66 2.03
C PHE A 71 6.71 7.02 3.19
N ARG A 72 5.51 7.52 3.52
CA ARG A 72 4.68 7.03 4.62
C ARG A 72 3.36 6.49 4.08
N ARG A 73 3.06 5.23 4.41
CA ARG A 73 1.77 4.62 4.11
C ARG A 73 0.96 4.44 5.37
N LEU A 74 -0.28 4.90 5.34
CA LEU A 74 -1.27 4.61 6.37
C LEU A 74 -2.43 3.85 5.75
N ARG A 75 -2.70 2.66 6.29
CA ARG A 75 -3.91 1.89 5.96
C ARG A 75 -4.89 1.98 7.13
N ILE A 76 -6.09 2.49 6.87
CA ILE A 76 -7.19 2.51 7.83
C ILE A 76 -8.14 1.38 7.47
N VAL A 77 -8.29 0.41 8.37
CA VAL A 77 -8.97 -0.86 8.10
C VAL A 77 -10.16 -1.06 9.02
N SER A 78 -11.23 -1.66 8.49
CA SER A 78 -12.34 -2.14 9.30
C SER A 78 -11.97 -3.45 9.99
N GLU A 79 -12.56 -3.68 11.17
CA GLU A 79 -12.42 -4.92 11.93
C GLU A 79 -13.79 -5.59 12.05
N PRO A 80 -13.92 -6.92 11.84
CA PRO A 80 -12.85 -7.86 11.49
C PRO A 80 -12.25 -7.59 10.10
N LEU A 81 -10.98 -7.95 9.92
CA LEU A 81 -10.25 -7.74 8.65
C LEU A 81 -10.89 -8.59 7.54
N SER A 82 -11.03 -8.00 6.36
CA SER A 82 -11.39 -8.76 5.16
C SER A 82 -10.22 -9.61 4.67
N ASP A 83 -10.50 -10.63 3.86
CA ASP A 83 -9.48 -11.43 3.18
C ASP A 83 -8.53 -10.55 2.35
N TYR A 84 -9.08 -9.52 1.70
CA TYR A 84 -8.30 -8.55 0.95
C TYR A 84 -7.29 -7.80 1.84
N ILE A 85 -7.70 -7.39 3.04
CA ILE A 85 -6.82 -6.71 3.98
C ILE A 85 -5.78 -7.67 4.57
N LEU A 86 -6.15 -8.93 4.82
CA LEU A 86 -5.19 -9.96 5.22
C LEU A 86 -4.13 -10.20 4.12
N TRP A 87 -4.53 -10.21 2.86
CA TRP A 87 -3.62 -10.27 1.72
C TRP A 87 -2.73 -9.03 1.64
N GLU A 88 -3.29 -7.82 1.72
CA GLU A 88 -2.49 -6.58 1.74
C GLU A 88 -1.47 -6.57 2.88
N HIS A 89 -1.85 -7.08 4.06
CA HIS A 89 -0.96 -7.23 5.18
C HIS A 89 0.18 -8.20 4.87
N ALA A 90 -0.12 -9.35 4.25
CA ALA A 90 0.87 -10.36 3.90
C ALA A 90 1.89 -9.86 2.86
N ILE A 91 1.44 -9.10 1.85
CA ILE A 91 2.32 -8.57 0.80
C ILE A 91 3.08 -7.29 1.23
N THR A 92 2.80 -6.74 2.42
CA THR A 92 3.39 -5.47 2.90
C THR A 92 4.90 -5.51 3.06
N ALA A 93 5.50 -6.68 3.22
CA ALA A 93 6.96 -6.78 3.33
C ALA A 93 7.67 -6.18 2.10
N ALA A 94 7.09 -6.28 0.90
CA ALA A 94 7.61 -5.65 -0.30
C ALA A 94 7.57 -4.11 -0.24
N ASN A 95 6.48 -3.54 0.31
CA ASN A 95 6.39 -2.09 0.54
C ASN A 95 7.51 -1.61 1.48
N VAL A 96 7.72 -2.32 2.59
CA VAL A 96 8.76 -1.99 3.56
C VAL A 96 10.16 -2.12 2.94
N ALA A 97 10.42 -3.20 2.19
CA ALA A 97 11.68 -3.41 1.49
C ALA A 97 11.95 -2.36 0.39
N ALA A 98 10.92 -1.75 -0.19
CA ALA A 98 11.08 -0.61 -1.10
C ALA A 98 11.41 0.71 -0.39
N GLY A 99 11.32 0.75 0.95
CA GLY A 99 11.63 1.92 1.77
C GLY A 99 10.40 2.65 2.34
N GLU A 100 9.20 2.08 2.22
CA GLU A 100 8.00 2.68 2.82
C GLU A 100 7.96 2.49 4.34
N ARG A 101 7.52 3.54 5.05
CA ARG A 101 7.11 3.46 6.45
C ARG A 101 5.61 3.15 6.51
N VAL A 102 5.29 1.88 6.74
CA VAL A 102 3.90 1.41 6.75
C VAL A 102 3.33 1.38 8.18
N ARG A 103 2.10 1.88 8.33
CA ARG A 103 1.29 1.80 9.55
C ARG A 103 -0.13 1.37 9.21
N TRP A 104 -0.74 0.68 10.16
CA TRP A 104 -2.12 0.20 10.11
C TRP A 104 -2.88 0.80 11.28
N LEU A 105 -4.11 1.25 11.05
CA LEU A 105 -4.95 1.87 12.06
C LEU A 105 -6.38 1.32 11.95
N SER A 106 -6.92 0.85 13.08
CA SER A 106 -8.33 0.45 13.15
C SER A 106 -9.21 1.66 12.89
N ARG A 107 -10.20 1.51 12.01
CA ARG A 107 -11.17 2.56 11.66
C ARG A 107 -11.92 3.08 12.88
N SER A 108 -12.14 2.25 13.89
CA SER A 108 -12.79 2.64 15.15
C SER A 108 -12.01 3.73 15.91
N LYS A 109 -10.68 3.82 15.70
CA LYS A 109 -9.80 4.82 16.31
C LYS A 109 -9.69 6.13 15.49
N CYS A 110 -10.38 6.21 14.36
CA CYS A 110 -10.32 7.35 13.43
C CYS A 110 -11.60 8.21 13.43
N VAL A 111 -12.54 7.93 14.33
CA VAL A 111 -13.90 8.53 14.32
C VAL A 111 -13.90 10.04 14.57
N ASP A 112 -12.83 10.57 15.16
CA ASP A 112 -12.62 11.99 15.42
C ASP A 112 -12.00 12.73 14.23
N LEU A 113 -11.34 12.03 13.30
CA LEU A 113 -10.73 12.65 12.11
C LEU A 113 -11.75 13.33 11.18
N THR A 114 -13.01 12.92 11.24
CA THR A 114 -14.11 13.51 10.45
C THR A 114 -14.99 14.47 11.25
N ARG A 115 -14.75 14.57 12.57
CA ARG A 115 -15.43 15.52 13.45
C ARG A 115 -14.51 16.73 13.57
N GLY A 116 -14.94 17.86 12.99
CA GLY A 116 -14.17 19.10 13.08
C GLY A 116 -13.76 19.40 14.53
N ALA A 117 -12.55 19.96 14.70
CA ALA A 117 -12.05 20.34 16.02
C ALA A 117 -13.09 21.21 16.73
N ARG A 118 -13.45 20.84 17.96
CA ARG A 118 -14.23 21.71 18.85
C ARG A 118 -13.33 22.78 19.44
#